data_AF-A0A1G7HRG4-F1
#
_entry.id   AF-A0A1G7HRG4-F1
#
_cell.length_a   1.000
_cell.length_b   1.000
_cell.length_c   1.000
_cell.angle_alpha   90.00
_cell.angle_beta   90.00
_cell.angle_gamma   90.00
#
_symmetry.space_group_name_H-M   'P 1'
#
loop_
_entity.id
_entity.type
_entity.pdbx_description
1 polymer ?
#
loop_
_entity_poly.entity_id
_entity_poly.type
_entity_poly.pdbx_seq_one_letter_code
_entity_poly.pdbx_strand_id
1 'polypeptide(L)'
;MRYDTRNRANLDKLAPNTRKAAYAWYEYCIKIGADILIYETIRTIETQKKYLADGKSKTLKSYHLVGQALDFVPVTAAGSADYNGYGNAAIKKAISEAKRLGFEWGGDWKTFVDKPHLQFNYEGYGTDKVLDVVKESDTEEDEDKMKLTTSQKTILVAALKGLLEQKVITDTSWIEKAEKGTLTVSELTWLNTIILTRKETK
;
A
#
# COMPACT_ATOMS: atom_id res chain seq x y z
N MET A 1 14.25 -1.47 6.43
CA MET A 1 14.01 -0.23 7.21
C MET A 1 14.20 -0.49 8.68
N ARG A 2 14.67 0.50 9.46
CA ARG A 2 14.99 0.34 10.89
C ARG A 2 13.78 0.05 11.79
N TYR A 3 12.63 0.66 11.51
CA TYR A 3 11.43 0.55 12.34
C TYR A 3 10.36 -0.37 11.76
N ASP A 4 10.74 -1.38 10.96
CA ASP A 4 9.80 -2.13 10.14
C ASP A 4 8.64 -2.77 10.92
N THR A 5 8.96 -3.57 11.93
CA THR A 5 7.95 -4.23 12.77
C THR A 5 6.99 -3.22 13.42
N ARG A 6 7.52 -2.09 13.92
CA ARG A 6 6.71 -1.04 14.54
C ARG A 6 5.81 -0.36 13.52
N ASN A 7 6.37 0.00 12.37
CA ASN A 7 5.65 0.72 11.32
C ASN A 7 4.46 -0.13 10.85
N ARG A 8 4.69 -1.41 10.52
CA ARG A 8 3.63 -2.34 10.12
C ARG A 8 2.55 -2.49 11.20
N ALA A 9 2.95 -2.69 12.46
CA ALA A 9 2.01 -2.76 13.58
C ALA A 9 1.18 -1.48 13.78
N ASN A 10 1.70 -0.32 13.41
CA ASN A 10 0.94 0.94 13.42
C ASN A 10 0.01 1.07 12.20
N LEU A 11 0.48 0.66 11.02
CA LEU A 11 -0.31 0.63 9.79
C LEU A 11 -1.51 -0.31 9.91
N ASP A 12 -1.36 -1.45 10.59
CA ASP A 12 -2.44 -2.42 10.84
C ASP A 12 -3.62 -1.83 11.60
N LYS A 13 -3.45 -0.69 12.27
CA LYS A 13 -4.53 -0.04 13.03
C LYS A 13 -5.41 0.87 12.17
N LEU A 14 -4.95 1.25 10.97
CA LEU A 14 -5.65 2.19 10.10
C LEU A 14 -6.96 1.60 9.56
N ALA A 15 -7.86 2.49 9.14
CA ALA A 15 -9.09 2.13 8.45
C ALA A 15 -8.78 1.42 7.11
N PRO A 16 -9.68 0.57 6.59
CA PRO A 16 -9.35 -0.40 5.54
C PRO A 16 -8.67 0.16 4.28
N ASN A 17 -9.26 1.17 3.64
CA ASN A 17 -8.71 1.73 2.39
C ASN A 17 -7.47 2.58 2.67
N THR A 18 -7.47 3.33 3.78
CA THR A 18 -6.32 4.07 4.28
C THR A 18 -5.13 3.14 4.52
N ARG A 19 -5.36 2.00 5.17
CA ARG A 19 -4.36 0.98 5.45
C ARG A 19 -3.77 0.41 4.16
N LYS A 20 -4.62 0.09 3.17
CA LYS A 20 -4.18 -0.40 1.85
C LYS A 20 -3.25 0.61 1.18
N ALA A 21 -3.65 1.89 1.12
CA ALA A 21 -2.85 2.96 0.52
C ALA A 21 -1.55 3.21 1.32
N ALA A 22 -1.63 3.19 2.66
CA ALA A 22 -0.46 3.40 3.53
C ALA A 22 0.56 2.27 3.42
N TYR A 23 0.12 1.02 3.26
CA TYR A 23 1.02 -0.11 2.98
C TYR A 23 1.69 0.03 1.62
N ALA A 24 0.96 0.39 0.56
CA ALA A 24 1.55 0.64 -0.76
C ALA A 24 2.62 1.74 -0.71
N TRP A 25 2.33 2.84 -0.01
CA TRP A 25 3.29 3.91 0.25
C TRP A 25 4.51 3.42 1.04
N TYR A 26 4.30 2.63 2.09
CA TYR A 26 5.37 2.13 2.95
C TYR A 26 6.31 1.16 2.21
N GLU A 27 5.77 0.28 1.37
CA GLU A 27 6.58 -0.59 0.51
C GLU A 27 7.41 0.23 -0.50
N TYR A 28 6.84 1.32 -1.04
CA TYR A 28 7.61 2.25 -1.86
C TYR A 28 8.76 2.90 -1.08
N CYS A 29 8.53 3.34 0.17
CA CYS A 29 9.58 3.87 1.04
C CYS A 29 10.72 2.86 1.26
N ILE A 30 10.39 1.59 1.49
CA ILE A 30 11.37 0.50 1.58
C ILE A 30 12.18 0.39 0.29
N LYS A 31 11.48 0.33 -0.86
CA LYS A 31 12.09 0.18 -2.19
C LYS A 31 13.11 1.27 -2.52
N ILE A 32 12.83 2.52 -2.13
CA ILE A 32 13.71 3.66 -2.42
C ILE A 32 14.71 3.98 -1.29
N GLY A 33 14.71 3.21 -0.21
CA GLY A 33 15.58 3.45 0.95
C GLY A 33 15.24 4.72 1.74
N ALA A 34 13.98 5.13 1.76
CA ALA A 34 13.50 6.26 2.56
C ALA A 34 13.23 5.80 4.00
N ASP A 35 14.23 5.83 4.88
CA ASP A 35 14.07 5.44 6.28
C ASP A 35 13.18 6.43 7.06
N ILE A 36 12.08 5.92 7.61
CA ILE A 36 11.04 6.65 8.32
C ILE A 36 10.56 5.87 9.55
N LEU A 37 10.01 6.61 10.51
CA LEU A 37 9.32 6.12 11.69
C LEU A 37 7.86 6.60 11.62
N ILE A 38 6.91 5.67 11.62
CA ILE A 38 5.48 5.95 11.77
C ILE A 38 5.16 5.85 13.26
N TYR A 39 4.86 6.97 13.90
CA TYR A 39 4.75 7.03 15.36
C TYR A 39 3.32 7.15 15.89
N GLU A 40 2.37 7.66 15.10
CA GLU A 40 0.96 7.76 15.49
C GLU A 40 0.04 7.41 14.31
N THR A 41 -1.03 6.64 14.56
CA THR A 41 -2.07 6.31 13.57
C THR A 41 -3.46 6.50 14.17
N ILE A 42 -3.75 5.83 15.28
CA ILE A 42 -4.99 6.01 16.05
C ILE A 42 -4.79 6.95 17.22
N ARG A 43 -5.73 7.87 17.39
CA ARG A 43 -5.81 8.81 18.52
C ARG A 43 -7.15 8.65 19.22
N THR A 44 -7.18 8.83 20.55
CA THR A 44 -8.43 8.84 21.32
C THR A 44 -9.03 10.25 21.37
N ILE A 45 -10.32 10.34 21.68
CA ILE A 45 -11.00 11.64 21.82
C ILE A 45 -10.44 12.45 23.01
N GLU A 46 -10.00 11.79 24.07
CA GLU A 46 -9.36 12.42 25.23
C GLU A 46 -8.04 13.08 24.83
N THR A 47 -7.19 12.37 24.08
CA THR A 47 -5.93 12.90 23.56
C THR A 47 -6.19 14.08 22.62
N GLN A 48 -7.20 13.98 21.75
CA GLN A 48 -7.53 15.07 20.84
C GLN A 48 -8.03 16.32 21.58
N LYS A 49 -8.84 16.16 22.64
CA LYS A 49 -9.25 17.27 23.52
C LYS A 49 -8.03 17.92 24.19
N LYS A 50 -7.07 17.11 24.67
CA LYS A 50 -5.80 17.62 25.22
C LYS A 50 -5.01 18.41 24.17
N TYR A 51 -4.86 17.90 22.96
CA TYR A 51 -4.13 18.61 21.89
C TYR A 51 -4.81 19.92 21.49
N LEU A 52 -6.13 19.98 21.50
CA LEU A 52 -6.87 21.22 21.29
C LEU A 52 -6.58 22.23 22.40
N ALA A 53 -6.63 21.81 23.67
CA ALA A 53 -6.32 22.67 24.81
C ALA A 53 -4.86 23.15 24.81
N ASP A 54 -3.92 22.28 24.42
CA ASP A 54 -2.49 22.59 24.31
C ASP A 54 -2.14 23.38 23.03
N GLY A 55 -3.12 23.71 22.18
CA GLY A 55 -2.91 24.44 20.92
C GLY A 55 -2.23 23.65 19.79
N LYS A 56 -1.99 22.35 20.02
CA LYS A 56 -1.43 21.37 19.06
C LYS A 56 -2.46 20.84 18.05
N SER A 57 -3.72 21.21 18.22
CA SER A 57 -4.78 21.02 17.24
C SER A 57 -5.66 22.26 17.19
N LYS A 58 -6.35 22.47 16.05
CA LYS A 58 -7.36 23.53 15.88
C LYS A 58 -8.79 23.02 15.93
N THR A 59 -8.99 21.69 15.96
CA THR A 59 -10.32 21.08 15.86
C THR A 59 -10.40 19.75 16.62
N LEU A 60 -11.60 19.37 17.05
CA LEU A 60 -11.87 18.00 17.53
C LEU A 60 -12.08 17.00 16.38
N LYS A 61 -12.31 17.47 15.16
CA LYS A 61 -12.47 16.62 13.97
C LYS A 61 -11.10 16.25 13.39
N SER A 62 -10.51 15.14 13.87
CA SER A 62 -9.18 14.67 13.47
C SER A 62 -9.22 13.32 12.79
N TYR A 63 -8.56 13.18 11.64
CA TYR A 63 -8.54 11.94 10.86
C TYR A 63 -7.93 10.76 11.63
N HIS A 64 -7.09 11.01 12.65
CA HIS A 64 -6.59 9.96 13.55
C HIS A 64 -7.68 9.32 14.42
N LEU A 65 -8.77 10.05 14.72
CA LEU A 65 -9.89 9.51 15.50
C LEU A 65 -10.68 8.46 14.71
N VAL A 66 -10.60 8.51 13.38
CA VAL A 66 -11.33 7.62 12.47
C VAL A 66 -10.41 6.66 11.71
N GLY A 67 -9.12 6.62 12.06
CA GLY A 67 -8.14 5.72 11.45
C GLY A 67 -7.73 6.09 10.03
N GLN A 68 -7.98 7.32 9.60
CA GLN A 68 -7.71 7.81 8.26
C GLN A 68 -6.49 8.75 8.21
N ALA A 69 -5.59 8.68 9.19
CA ALA A 69 -4.35 9.45 9.21
C ALA A 69 -3.21 8.71 9.89
N LEU A 70 -1.98 9.09 9.52
CA LEU A 70 -0.76 8.67 10.16
C LEU A 70 0.23 9.82 10.27
N ASP A 71 1.05 9.80 11.31
CA ASP A 71 2.17 10.72 11.47
C ASP A 71 3.48 9.96 11.32
N PHE A 72 4.35 10.45 10.44
CA PHE A 72 5.66 9.87 10.17
C PHE A 72 6.78 10.90 10.37
N VAL A 73 8.01 10.44 10.58
CA VAL A 73 9.20 11.29 10.61
C VAL A 73 10.37 10.58 9.93
N PRO A 74 11.20 11.28 9.16
CA PRO A 74 12.47 10.74 8.66
C PRO A 74 13.37 10.25 9.79
N VAL A 75 14.26 9.33 9.47
CA VAL A 75 15.19 8.75 10.44
C VAL A 75 16.62 8.96 9.99
N THR A 76 17.45 9.46 10.90
CA THR A 76 18.90 9.61 10.67
C THR A 76 19.58 8.27 10.44
N ALA A 77 20.79 8.28 9.87
CA ALA A 77 21.61 7.07 9.77
C ALA A 77 21.83 6.39 11.14
N ALA A 78 21.90 7.17 12.22
CA ALA A 78 22.03 6.69 13.60
C ALA A 78 20.74 6.11 14.21
N GLY A 79 19.58 6.34 13.58
CA GLY A 79 18.30 5.78 14.01
C GLY A 79 17.41 6.73 14.80
N SER A 80 17.88 7.93 15.11
CA SER A 80 17.05 8.94 15.76
C SER A 80 16.10 9.62 14.77
N ALA A 81 14.93 10.04 15.25
CA ALA A 81 13.98 10.84 14.49
C ALA A 81 14.62 12.16 14.02
N ASP A 82 14.39 12.51 12.75
CA ASP A 82 14.90 13.73 12.11
C ASP A 82 13.75 14.60 11.61
N TYR A 83 13.29 15.52 12.46
CA TYR A 83 12.22 16.47 12.12
C TYR A 83 12.64 17.51 11.07
N ASN A 84 13.94 17.63 10.76
CA ASN A 84 14.45 18.48 9.69
C ASN A 84 14.66 17.70 8.37
N GLY A 85 14.51 16.38 8.40
CA GLY A 85 14.83 15.46 7.30
C GLY A 85 13.88 15.50 6.10
N TYR A 86 12.75 16.23 6.18
CA TYR A 86 11.76 16.30 5.09
C TYR A 86 12.31 16.92 3.78
N GLY A 87 13.46 17.60 3.86
CA GLY A 87 14.16 18.13 2.69
C GLY A 87 14.91 17.07 1.87
N ASN A 88 15.16 15.88 2.43
CA ASN A 88 15.91 14.81 1.80
C ASN A 88 15.22 14.31 0.52
N ALA A 89 16.02 14.00 -0.52
CA ALA A 89 15.50 13.60 -1.83
C ALA A 89 14.62 12.34 -1.78
N ALA A 90 14.99 11.33 -0.97
CA ALA A 90 14.19 10.11 -0.81
C ALA A 90 12.88 10.40 -0.08
N ILE A 91 12.91 11.25 0.96
CA ILE A 91 11.70 11.64 1.69
C ILE A 91 10.75 12.46 0.81
N LYS A 92 11.27 13.36 -0.04
CA LYS A 92 10.44 14.09 -1.03
C LYS A 92 9.76 13.14 -2.01
N LYS A 93 10.44 12.08 -2.46
CA LYS A 93 9.83 11.04 -3.30
C LYS A 93 8.75 10.27 -2.53
N ALA A 94 9.01 9.90 -1.29
CA ALA A 94 8.01 9.25 -0.43
C ALA A 94 6.76 10.11 -0.23
N ILE A 95 6.91 11.41 0.02
CA ILE A 95 5.77 12.35 0.13
C ILE A 95 5.01 12.44 -1.19
N SER A 96 5.72 12.55 -2.31
CA SER A 96 5.11 12.62 -3.64
C SER A 96 4.30 11.35 -3.94
N GLU A 97 4.81 10.19 -3.55
CA GLU A 97 4.10 8.92 -3.69
C GLU A 97 2.87 8.83 -2.80
N ALA A 98 2.96 9.26 -1.53
CA ALA A 98 1.79 9.31 -0.65
C ALA A 98 0.68 10.15 -1.30
N LYS A 99 1.02 11.31 -1.87
CA LYS A 99 0.08 12.17 -2.58
C LYS A 99 -0.51 11.50 -3.82
N ARG A 100 0.31 10.81 -4.62
CA ARG A 100 -0.14 10.04 -5.78
C ARG A 100 -1.16 8.96 -5.40
N LEU A 101 -0.97 8.34 -4.23
CA LEU A 101 -1.87 7.32 -3.68
C LEU A 101 -3.13 7.91 -3.04
N GLY A 102 -3.30 9.23 -3.01
CA GLY A 102 -4.49 9.92 -2.51
C GLY A 102 -4.38 10.50 -1.10
N PHE A 103 -3.19 10.48 -0.47
CA PHE A 103 -2.98 11.19 0.79
C PHE A 103 -2.82 12.69 0.58
N GLU A 104 -3.33 13.46 1.53
CA GLU A 104 -2.96 14.86 1.72
C GLU A 104 -1.81 14.93 2.73
N TRP A 105 -0.81 15.75 2.46
CA TRP A 105 0.33 15.97 3.35
C TRP A 105 0.22 17.30 4.08
N GLY A 106 0.29 17.27 5.42
CA GLY A 106 0.18 18.46 6.26
C GLY A 106 1.32 19.46 6.08
N GLY A 107 2.44 19.03 5.50
CA GLY A 107 3.53 19.92 5.10
C GLY A 107 3.18 20.90 3.98
N ASP A 108 2.13 20.62 3.19
CA ASP A 108 1.65 21.50 2.12
C ASP A 108 0.60 22.52 2.60
N TRP A 109 0.13 22.44 3.85
CA TRP A 109 -0.89 23.35 4.37
C TRP A 109 -0.38 24.78 4.45
N LYS A 110 -1.19 25.76 3.99
CA LYS A 110 -0.80 27.19 3.99
C LYS A 110 -0.72 27.79 5.39
N THR A 111 -1.51 27.25 6.31
CA THR A 111 -1.54 27.65 7.72
C THR A 111 -1.46 26.40 8.58
N PHE A 112 -0.79 26.47 9.72
CA PHE A 112 -0.62 25.34 10.62
C PHE A 112 0.11 24.15 9.96
N VAL A 113 1.25 24.43 9.29
CA VAL A 113 2.08 23.42 8.62
C VAL A 113 2.42 22.28 9.58
N ASP A 114 2.03 21.05 9.22
CA ASP A 114 2.22 19.84 10.02
C ASP A 114 2.94 18.77 9.19
N LYS A 115 4.28 18.87 9.14
CA LYS A 115 5.11 18.01 8.27
C LYS A 115 5.01 16.51 8.58
N PRO A 116 4.84 16.08 9.84
CA PRO A 116 4.61 14.66 10.11
C PRO A 116 3.33 14.08 9.49
N HIS A 117 2.32 14.91 9.25
CA HIS A 117 0.96 14.44 9.05
C HIS A 117 0.64 14.01 7.61
N LEU A 118 0.06 12.81 7.47
CA LEU A 118 -0.60 12.34 6.27
C LEU A 118 -2.06 11.97 6.61
N GLN A 119 -3.02 12.48 5.84
CA GLN A 119 -4.43 12.11 5.96
C GLN A 119 -5.01 11.58 4.65
N PHE A 120 -5.95 10.65 4.74
CA PHE A 120 -6.59 10.00 3.60
C PHE A 120 -8.09 10.27 3.60
N ASN A 121 -8.53 11.21 2.77
CA ASN A 121 -9.93 11.61 2.68
C ASN A 121 -10.73 10.65 1.78
N TYR A 122 -10.84 9.40 2.22
CA TYR A 122 -11.59 8.35 1.52
C TYR A 122 -13.10 8.64 1.55
N GLU A 123 -13.63 9.25 0.49
CA GLU A 123 -15.04 9.66 0.36
C GLU A 123 -15.56 10.58 1.49
N GLY A 124 -14.67 11.11 2.33
CA GLY A 124 -15.02 11.92 3.48
C GLY A 124 -14.35 11.51 4.78
N TYR A 125 -14.75 12.21 5.83
CA TYR A 125 -14.28 11.96 7.19
C TYR A 125 -15.10 10.84 7.84
N GLY A 126 -14.43 9.78 8.27
CA GLY A 126 -15.03 8.68 9.02
C GLY A 126 -15.75 7.65 8.14
N THR A 127 -15.69 7.78 6.82
CA THR A 127 -16.37 6.94 5.83
C THR A 127 -15.61 5.66 5.49
N ASP A 128 -14.30 5.60 5.76
CA ASP A 128 -13.50 4.39 5.55
C ASP A 128 -13.83 3.31 6.60
N LYS A 129 -14.83 2.46 6.30
CA LYS A 129 -15.35 1.42 7.22
C LYS A 129 -15.17 0.01 6.71
N VAL A 130 -15.21 -0.17 5.40
CA VAL A 130 -15.10 -1.46 4.73
C VAL A 130 -14.08 -1.31 3.62
N LEU A 131 -13.24 -2.33 3.43
CA LEU A 131 -12.29 -2.32 2.33
C LEU A 131 -13.06 -2.34 1.02
N ASP A 132 -12.71 -1.47 0.08
CA ASP A 132 -13.25 -1.57 -1.26
C ASP A 132 -12.89 -2.93 -1.85
N VAL A 133 -13.92 -3.72 -2.07
CA VAL A 133 -13.84 -4.82 -3.01
C VAL A 133 -13.64 -4.14 -4.35
N VAL A 134 -12.48 -4.35 -4.94
CA VAL A 134 -12.08 -3.73 -6.20
C VAL A 134 -13.26 -3.85 -7.17
N LYS A 135 -13.96 -2.73 -7.44
CA LYS A 135 -14.60 -2.57 -8.73
C LYS A 135 -13.44 -2.43 -9.68
N GLU A 136 -13.23 -3.42 -10.54
CA GLU A 136 -12.31 -3.32 -11.67
C GLU A 136 -12.59 -1.99 -12.37
N SER A 137 -11.75 -1.00 -12.09
CA SER A 137 -11.67 0.22 -12.88
C SER A 137 -10.53 -0.02 -13.84
N ASP A 138 -10.90 -0.24 -15.10
CA ASP A 138 -10.00 -0.34 -16.24
C ASP A 138 -9.07 0.88 -16.30
N THR A 139 -7.87 0.79 -15.72
CA THR A 139 -6.76 1.70 -16.04
C THR A 139 -5.43 0.95 -16.04
N GLU A 140 -5.05 0.60 -17.26
CA GLU A 140 -3.69 0.55 -17.83
C GLU A 140 -2.68 -0.46 -17.26
N GLU A 141 -2.63 -1.56 -18.01
CA GLU A 141 -1.55 -2.52 -18.20
C GLU A 141 -0.16 -1.87 -18.33
N ASP A 142 0.70 -1.98 -17.31
CA ASP A 142 2.13 -2.22 -17.58
C ASP A 142 2.98 -2.66 -16.37
N GLU A 143 2.49 -2.56 -15.12
CA GLU A 143 3.28 -3.00 -13.95
C GLU A 143 3.08 -4.47 -13.52
N ASP A 144 2.12 -5.19 -14.12
CA ASP A 144 1.73 -6.54 -13.67
C ASP A 144 2.26 -7.69 -14.55
N LYS A 145 3.00 -7.38 -15.64
CA LYS A 145 3.57 -8.38 -16.56
C LYS A 145 4.75 -9.11 -15.91
N MET A 146 4.67 -10.43 -15.89
CA MET A 146 5.66 -11.28 -15.23
C MET A 146 6.97 -11.32 -16.03
N LYS A 147 8.08 -10.82 -15.43
CA LYS A 147 9.41 -10.88 -16.05
C LYS A 147 10.03 -12.25 -15.84
N LEU A 148 9.95 -13.12 -16.85
CA LEU A 148 10.55 -14.45 -16.85
C LEU A 148 11.75 -14.54 -17.80
N THR A 149 12.78 -15.28 -17.39
CA THR A 149 13.82 -15.74 -18.32
C THR A 149 13.22 -16.70 -19.35
N THR A 150 13.89 -16.88 -20.50
CA THR A 150 13.47 -17.82 -21.54
C THR A 150 13.24 -19.23 -20.97
N SER A 151 14.13 -19.71 -20.11
CA SER A 151 14.01 -21.04 -19.50
C SER A 151 12.80 -21.14 -18.56
N GLN A 152 12.55 -20.12 -17.73
CA GLN A 152 11.37 -20.08 -16.85
C GLN A 152 10.07 -20.02 -17.66
N LYS A 153 10.06 -19.27 -18.77
CA LYS A 153 8.92 -19.18 -19.68
C LYS A 153 8.61 -20.55 -20.32
N THR A 154 9.62 -21.27 -20.79
CA THR A 154 9.45 -22.62 -21.33
C THR A 154 8.87 -23.59 -20.31
N ILE A 155 9.37 -23.57 -19.08
CA ILE A 155 8.86 -24.41 -17.98
C ILE A 155 7.38 -24.08 -17.68
N LEU A 156 7.04 -22.80 -17.60
CA LEU A 156 5.67 -22.35 -17.35
C LEU A 156 4.71 -22.83 -18.45
N VAL A 157 5.07 -22.64 -19.72
CA VAL A 157 4.27 -23.09 -20.86
C VAL A 157 4.07 -24.61 -20.83
N ALA A 158 5.11 -25.38 -20.52
CA ALA A 158 5.01 -26.84 -20.40
C ALA A 158 4.06 -27.26 -19.27
N ALA A 159 4.14 -26.59 -18.11
CA ALA A 159 3.25 -26.85 -16.98
C ALA A 159 1.77 -26.56 -17.33
N LEU A 160 1.50 -25.44 -18.00
CA LEU A 160 0.15 -25.08 -18.44
C LEU A 160 -0.43 -26.08 -19.44
N LYS A 161 0.38 -26.57 -20.40
CA LYS A 161 -0.03 -27.63 -21.34
C LYS A 161 -0.40 -28.92 -20.61
N GLY A 162 0.40 -29.32 -19.62
CA GLY A 162 0.07 -30.49 -18.78
C GLY A 162 -1.23 -30.33 -17.98
N LEU A 163 -1.52 -29.14 -17.47
CA LEU A 163 -2.79 -28.85 -16.79
C LEU A 163 -3.99 -28.92 -17.74
N LEU A 164 -3.83 -28.49 -18.98
CA LEU A 164 -4.85 -28.58 -20.02
C LEU A 164 -5.14 -30.04 -20.40
N GLU A 165 -4.09 -30.84 -20.59
CA GLU A 165 -4.21 -32.28 -20.87
C GLU A 165 -4.95 -33.03 -19.75
N GLN A 166 -4.65 -32.67 -18.50
CA GLN A 166 -5.32 -33.22 -17.32
C GLN A 166 -6.74 -32.66 -17.11
N LYS A 167 -7.20 -31.76 -17.99
CA LYS A 167 -8.47 -31.03 -17.89
C LYS A 167 -8.63 -30.23 -16.58
N VAL A 168 -7.51 -29.93 -15.91
CA VAL A 168 -7.49 -29.07 -14.71
C VAL A 168 -7.77 -27.63 -15.10
N ILE A 169 -7.32 -27.21 -16.28
CA ILE A 169 -7.75 -25.99 -16.95
C ILE A 169 -8.34 -26.36 -18.30
N THR A 170 -9.21 -25.52 -18.85
CA THR A 170 -9.88 -25.76 -20.14
C THR A 170 -9.70 -24.61 -21.12
N ASP A 171 -9.30 -23.44 -20.63
CA ASP A 171 -9.04 -22.27 -21.45
C ASP A 171 -7.59 -22.29 -21.95
N THR A 172 -7.41 -22.24 -23.27
CA THR A 172 -6.08 -22.22 -23.92
C THR A 172 -5.43 -20.85 -23.88
N SER A 173 -6.18 -19.79 -23.57
CA SER A 173 -5.68 -18.41 -23.55
C SER A 173 -4.52 -18.21 -22.58
N TRP A 174 -4.47 -18.98 -21.48
CA TRP A 174 -3.37 -18.98 -20.52
C TRP A 174 -2.03 -19.37 -21.15
N ILE A 175 -2.04 -20.35 -22.06
CA ILE A 175 -0.84 -20.82 -22.76
C ILE A 175 -0.38 -19.75 -23.75
N GLU A 176 -1.31 -19.19 -24.52
CA GLU A 176 -0.99 -18.14 -25.50
C GLU A 176 -0.39 -16.90 -24.83
N LYS A 177 -0.94 -16.47 -23.68
CA LYS A 177 -0.42 -15.36 -22.89
C LYS A 177 0.96 -15.67 -22.32
N ALA A 178 1.18 -16.90 -21.83
CA ALA A 178 2.49 -17.33 -21.36
C ALA A 178 3.54 -17.38 -22.49
N GLU A 179 3.16 -17.85 -23.69
CA GLU A 179 4.02 -17.87 -24.88
C GLU A 179 4.33 -16.46 -25.41
N LYS A 180 3.39 -15.53 -25.30
CA LYS A 180 3.57 -14.10 -25.66
C LYS A 180 4.27 -13.29 -24.56
N GLY A 181 4.38 -13.83 -23.34
CA GLY A 181 4.95 -13.13 -22.19
C GLY A 181 4.05 -12.00 -21.67
N THR A 182 2.75 -12.08 -21.94
CA THR A 182 1.74 -11.10 -21.52
C THR A 182 0.94 -11.55 -20.32
N LEU A 183 1.20 -12.77 -19.81
CA LEU A 183 0.56 -13.29 -18.60
C LEU A 183 0.97 -12.44 -17.37
N THR A 184 -0.02 -12.01 -16.60
CA THR A 184 0.21 -11.20 -15.40
C THR A 184 0.35 -12.03 -14.12
N VAL A 185 0.89 -11.42 -13.07
CA VAL A 185 0.98 -12.07 -11.74
C VAL A 185 -0.41 -12.33 -11.15
N SER A 186 -1.34 -11.40 -11.35
CA SER A 186 -2.74 -11.53 -10.92
C SER A 186 -3.46 -12.70 -11.62
N GLU A 187 -3.24 -12.83 -12.92
CA GLU A 187 -3.73 -13.96 -13.73
C GLU A 187 -3.17 -15.31 -13.24
N LEU A 188 -1.87 -15.36 -12.93
CA LEU A 188 -1.24 -16.57 -12.39
C LEU A 188 -1.78 -16.92 -11.00
N THR A 189 -2.06 -15.91 -10.18
CA THR A 189 -2.66 -16.10 -8.85
C THR A 189 -4.05 -16.72 -8.98
N TRP A 190 -4.88 -16.20 -9.90
CA TRP A 190 -6.20 -16.76 -10.17
C TRP A 190 -6.13 -18.20 -10.69
N LEU A 191 -5.17 -18.47 -11.58
CA LEU A 191 -4.93 -19.82 -12.08
C LEU A 191 -4.59 -20.80 -10.95
N ASN A 192 -3.76 -20.38 -9.98
CA ASN A 192 -3.46 -21.18 -8.79
C ASN A 192 -4.72 -21.46 -7.96
N THR A 193 -5.62 -20.49 -7.81
CA THR A 193 -6.91 -20.70 -7.13
C THR A 193 -7.77 -21.75 -7.86
N ILE A 194 -7.84 -21.71 -9.19
CA ILE A 194 -8.55 -22.72 -9.99
C ILE A 194 -7.93 -24.12 -9.77
N ILE A 195 -6.60 -24.21 -9.78
CA ILE A 195 -5.89 -25.48 -9.59
C ILE A 195 -6.17 -26.05 -8.20
N LEU A 196 -6.11 -25.23 -7.15
CA LEU A 196 -6.35 -25.67 -5.77
C LEU A 196 -7.79 -26.15 -5.58
N THR A 197 -8.77 -25.38 -6.03
CA THR A 197 -10.20 -25.73 -5.90
C THR A 197 -10.55 -27.03 -6.62
N ARG A 198 -9.97 -27.30 -7.79
CA ARG A 198 -10.19 -28.55 -8.56
C ARG A 198 -9.42 -29.75 -8.00
N LYS A 199 -8.37 -29.54 -7.21
CA LYS A 199 -7.67 -30.62 -6.49
C LYS A 199 -8.43 -31.09 -5.25
N GLU A 200 -9.21 -30.23 -4.62
CA GLU A 200 -10.05 -30.60 -3.45
C GLU A 200 -11.37 -31.30 -3.85
N THR A 201 -11.72 -31.31 -5.13
CA THR A 201 -12.94 -31.94 -5.67
C THR A 201 -12.71 -33.29 -6.36
N LYS A 202 -11.50 -33.86 -6.26
CA LYS A 202 -11.17 -35.23 -6.70
C LYS A 202 -10.93 -36.13 -5.50
#